data_AF-A0A930NZ14-F1
#
_entry.id   AF-A0A930NZ14-F1
#
_cell.length_a   1.000
_cell.length_b   1.000
_cell.length_c   1.000
_cell.angle_alpha   90.00
_cell.angle_beta   90.00
_cell.angle_gamma   90.00
#
_symmetry.space_group_name_H-M   'P 1'
#
loop_
_entity.id
_entity.type
_entity.pdbx_description
1 polymer ?
#
loop_
_entity_poly.entity_id
_entity_poly.type
_entity_poly.pdbx_seq_one_letter_code
_entity_poly.pdbx_strand_id
1 'polypeptide(L)'
;MEAFLYLVLGVFAALQIILFFKIWNMTDNVSKLTEHFCPNAQQQDNVQQQDNKKAIAVVSSTGDLVEINFCKNGVYQCYNPKSMLTETYNKDELIFK
;
A
#
# COMPACT_ATOMS: atom_id res chain seq x y z
N MET A 1 38.33 37.85 -17.20
CA MET A 1 37.92 36.45 -17.47
C MET A 1 37.25 35.81 -16.26
N GLU A 2 37.72 36.05 -15.03
CA GLU A 2 37.18 35.42 -13.82
C GLU A 2 35.74 35.85 -13.47
N ALA A 3 35.41 37.14 -13.62
CA ALA A 3 34.05 37.63 -13.37
C ALA A 3 32.97 36.99 -14.27
N PHE A 4 33.32 36.68 -15.52
CA PHE A 4 32.42 35.98 -16.44
C PHE A 4 32.20 34.53 -16.01
N LEU A 5 33.26 33.85 -15.56
CA LEU A 5 33.20 32.50 -15.00
C LEU A 5 32.29 32.44 -13.77
N TYR A 6 32.40 33.40 -12.84
CA TYR A 6 31.52 33.46 -11.67
C TYR A 6 30.05 33.72 -12.03
N LEU A 7 29.80 34.56 -13.03
CA LEU A 7 28.45 34.82 -13.52
C LEU A 7 27.82 33.56 -14.13
N VAL A 8 28.56 32.85 -14.98
CA VAL A 8 28.10 31.59 -15.58
C VAL A 8 27.86 30.54 -14.50
N LEU A 9 28.76 30.41 -13.52
CA LEU A 9 28.62 29.45 -12.42
C LEU A 9 27.42 29.77 -11.52
N GLY A 10 27.17 31.05 -11.24
CA GLY A 10 26.03 31.49 -10.44
C GLY A 10 24.69 31.24 -11.12
N VAL A 11 24.59 31.55 -12.43
CA VAL A 11 23.40 31.24 -13.22
C VAL A 11 23.18 29.73 -13.31
N PHE A 12 24.25 28.96 -13.52
CA PHE A 12 24.17 27.51 -13.55
C PHE A 12 23.69 26.95 -12.19
N ALA A 13 24.24 27.42 -11.07
CA ALA A 13 23.81 27.00 -9.74
C ALA A 13 22.33 27.31 -9.46
N ALA A 14 21.87 28.50 -9.83
CA ALA A 14 20.46 28.88 -9.67
C ALA A 14 19.53 28.02 -10.54
N LEU A 15 19.91 27.76 -11.79
CA LEU A 15 19.14 26.88 -12.69
C LEU A 15 19.07 25.45 -12.16
N GLN A 16 20.17 24.91 -11.61
CA GLN A 16 20.18 23.57 -11.03
C GLN A 16 19.20 23.47 -9.86
N ILE A 17 19.22 24.43 -8.93
CA ILE A 17 18.31 24.44 -7.78
C ILE A 17 16.83 24.44 -8.24
N ILE A 18 16.48 25.27 -9.23
CA ILE A 18 15.12 25.32 -9.78
C ILE A 18 14.72 23.99 -10.44
N LEU A 19 15.64 23.37 -11.18
CA LEU A 19 15.41 22.05 -11.80
C LEU A 19 15.22 20.95 -10.76
N PHE A 20 15.96 20.97 -9.65
CA PHE A 20 15.77 20.04 -8.53
C PHE A 20 14.38 20.20 -7.89
N PHE A 21 13.94 21.43 -7.62
CA PHE A 21 12.58 21.66 -7.11
C PHE A 21 11.50 21.20 -8.11
N LYS A 22 11.74 21.39 -9.41
CA LYS A 22 10.80 20.97 -10.46
C LYS A 22 10.70 19.45 -10.58
N ILE A 23 11.82 18.73 -10.55
CA ILE A 23 11.81 17.26 -10.60
C ILE A 23 11.21 16.67 -9.32
N TRP A 24 11.51 17.24 -8.15
CA TRP A 24 10.95 16.80 -6.87
C TRP A 24 9.42 16.90 -6.85
N ASN A 25 8.88 18.01 -7.35
CA ASN A 25 7.43 18.21 -7.47
C ASN A 25 6.78 17.29 -8.52
N MET A 26 7.50 16.90 -9.57
CA MET A 26 7.02 15.92 -10.55
C MET A 26 7.02 14.49 -9.99
N THR A 27 8.04 14.13 -9.21
CA THR A 27 8.15 12.82 -8.55
C THR A 27 7.04 12.60 -7.50
N ASP A 28 6.64 13.64 -6.76
CA ASP A 28 5.47 13.59 -5.84
C ASP A 28 4.18 13.19 -6.58
N ASN A 29 3.97 13.71 -7.78
CA ASN A 29 2.79 13.39 -8.58
C ASN A 29 2.80 11.94 -9.08
N VAL A 30 3.97 11.41 -9.45
CA VAL A 30 4.14 10.00 -9.84
C VAL A 30 3.89 9.06 -8.65
N SER A 31 4.26 9.46 -7.43
CA SER A 31 3.93 8.72 -6.21
C SER A 31 2.42 8.56 -6.05
N LYS A 32 1.65 9.65 -6.21
CA LYS A 32 0.18 9.62 -6.13
C LYS A 32 -0.48 8.78 -7.21
N LEU A 33 0.07 8.80 -8.42
CA LEU A 33 -0.39 7.91 -9.51
C LEU A 33 -0.10 6.44 -9.17
N THR A 34 1.07 6.15 -8.60
CA THR A 34 1.42 4.79 -8.18
C THR A 34 0.49 4.26 -7.10
N GLU A 35 0.09 5.08 -6.12
CA GLU A 35 -0.90 4.73 -5.11
C GLU A 35 -2.27 4.38 -5.72
N HIS A 36 -2.70 5.15 -6.73
CA HIS A 36 -3.98 4.92 -7.41
C HIS A 36 -4.00 3.67 -8.29
N PHE A 37 -2.90 3.36 -8.99
CA PHE A 37 -2.84 2.24 -9.94
C PHE A 37 -2.25 0.95 -9.37
N CYS A 38 -1.51 1.03 -8.27
CA CYS A 38 -0.87 -0.11 -7.63
C CYS A 38 -1.05 -0.08 -6.09
N PRO A 39 -2.29 -0.20 -5.58
CA PRO A 39 -2.58 -0.12 -4.14
C PRO A 39 -1.88 -1.20 -3.30
N ASN A 40 -1.38 -2.26 -3.92
CA ASN A 40 -0.68 -3.37 -3.26
C ASN A 40 0.84 -3.14 -3.10
N ALA A 41 1.43 -2.12 -3.75
CA ALA A 41 2.88 -1.86 -3.68
C ALA A 41 3.31 -1.16 -2.38
N GLN A 42 2.37 -0.53 -1.65
CA GLN A 42 2.61 0.22 -0.41
C GLN A 42 2.17 -0.54 0.86
N GLN A 43 1.64 -1.78 0.75
CA GLN A 43 1.23 -2.58 1.90
C GLN A 43 2.38 -3.02 2.83
N GLN A 44 3.61 -2.59 2.58
CA GLN A 44 4.75 -2.88 3.47
C GLN A 44 4.98 -1.83 4.57
N ASP A 45 4.38 -0.63 4.51
CA ASP A 45 4.66 0.41 5.53
C ASP A 45 3.46 1.08 6.22
N ASN A 46 2.21 0.86 5.79
CA ASN A 46 1.04 1.43 6.48
C ASN A 46 -0.07 0.39 6.69
N VAL A 47 0.19 -0.55 7.61
CA VAL A 47 -0.87 -1.30 8.29
C VAL A 47 -1.50 -0.37 9.32
N GLN A 48 -2.64 0.25 8.97
CA GLN A 48 -3.80 0.44 9.84
C GLN A 48 -4.73 1.50 9.27
N GLN A 49 -5.78 1.05 8.59
CA GLN A 49 -7.18 1.40 8.91
C GLN A 49 -8.05 0.77 7.83
N GLN A 50 -8.35 -0.52 8.02
CA GLN A 50 -9.46 -1.14 7.34
C GLN A 50 -10.70 -0.91 8.19
N ASP A 51 -11.64 -0.22 7.56
CA ASP A 51 -13.01 0.02 7.97
C ASP A 51 -13.65 -1.18 8.68
N ASN A 52 -14.35 -0.89 9.79
CA ASN A 52 -14.89 -1.84 10.76
C ASN A 52 -16.15 -2.57 10.24
N LYS A 53 -16.00 -3.35 9.18
CA LYS A 53 -16.93 -4.43 8.83
C LYS A 53 -16.13 -5.72 8.67
N LYS A 54 -15.81 -6.36 9.79
CA LYS A 54 -15.31 -7.74 9.79
C LYS A 54 -16.39 -8.63 9.16
N ALA A 55 -16.11 -9.15 7.96
CA ALA A 55 -16.98 -10.10 7.29
C ALA A 55 -16.90 -11.46 8.02
N ILE A 56 -18.06 -12.05 8.32
CA ILE A 56 -18.16 -13.36 8.97
C ILE A 56 -18.34 -14.39 7.87
N ALA A 57 -17.50 -15.42 7.85
CA ALA A 57 -17.62 -16.57 6.96
C ALA A 57 -17.73 -17.87 7.77
N VAL A 58 -18.28 -18.92 7.17
CA VAL A 58 -18.36 -20.26 7.75
C VAL A 58 -17.38 -21.15 7.00
N VAL A 59 -16.50 -21.84 7.72
CA VAL A 59 -15.59 -22.83 7.12
C VAL A 59 -16.41 -24.03 6.68
N SER A 60 -16.37 -24.37 5.39
CA SER A 60 -17.16 -25.47 4.82
C SER A 60 -16.80 -26.84 5.38
N SER A 61 -15.56 -27.04 5.83
CA SER A 61 -15.06 -28.31 6.35
C SER A 61 -15.46 -28.58 7.81
N THR A 62 -15.48 -27.54 8.64
CA THR A 62 -15.68 -27.65 10.09
C THR A 62 -17.02 -27.06 10.55
N GLY A 63 -17.67 -26.24 9.73
CA GLY A 63 -18.88 -25.48 10.09
C GLY A 63 -18.62 -24.35 11.09
N ASP A 64 -17.36 -23.97 11.30
CA ASP A 64 -16.98 -22.96 12.27
C ASP A 64 -17.14 -21.55 11.70
N LEU A 65 -17.68 -20.65 12.54
CA LEU A 65 -17.77 -19.22 12.25
C LEU A 65 -16.39 -18.60 12.40
N VAL A 66 -15.89 -17.99 11.34
CA VAL A 66 -14.58 -17.35 11.31
C VAL A 66 -14.70 -15.91 10.81
N GLU A 67 -13.93 -15.01 11.43
CA GLU A 67 -13.89 -13.60 11.07
C GLU A 67 -12.77 -13.37 10.05
N ILE A 68 -13.10 -12.80 8.89
CA ILE A 68 -12.10 -12.51 7.86
C ILE A 68 -11.35 -11.24 8.27
N ASN A 69 -10.06 -11.38 8.55
CA ASN A 69 -9.20 -10.25 8.89
C ASN A 69 -8.63 -9.58 7.63
N PHE A 70 -8.21 -10.36 6.63
CA PHE A 70 -7.70 -9.82 5.36
C PHE A 70 -7.65 -10.88 4.25
N CYS A 71 -7.69 -10.43 2.98
CA CYS A 71 -7.50 -11.27 1.80
C CYS A 71 -6.24 -10.81 1.05
N LYS A 72 -5.32 -11.73 0.75
CA LYS A 72 -4.11 -11.46 -0.04
C LYS A 72 -3.97 -12.54 -1.12
N ASN A 73 -3.88 -12.12 -2.38
CA ASN A 73 -3.68 -13.02 -3.53
C ASN A 73 -4.68 -14.20 -3.62
N GLY A 74 -5.97 -13.97 -3.30
CA GLY A 74 -7.01 -15.00 -3.37
C GLY A 74 -7.10 -15.91 -2.15
N VAL A 75 -6.26 -15.68 -1.14
CA VAL A 75 -6.23 -16.44 0.11
C VAL A 75 -6.74 -15.56 1.26
N TYR A 76 -7.64 -16.11 2.07
CA TYR A 76 -8.30 -15.42 3.17
C TYR A 76 -7.67 -15.80 4.51
N GLN A 77 -7.23 -14.82 5.29
CA GLN A 77 -6.87 -15.07 6.68
C GLN A 77 -8.08 -14.81 7.57
N CYS A 78 -8.48 -15.88 8.26
CA CYS A 78 -9.66 -15.89 9.10
C CYS A 78 -9.27 -16.18 10.55
N TYR A 79 -9.80 -15.40 11.48
CA TYR A 79 -9.69 -15.65 12.90
C TYR A 79 -10.84 -16.53 13.37
N ASN A 80 -10.51 -17.65 14.00
CA ASN A 80 -11.50 -18.54 14.58
C ASN A 80 -11.65 -18.21 16.08
N PRO A 81 -12.80 -17.68 16.54
CA PRO A 81 -13.03 -17.34 17.94
C PRO A 81 -13.13 -18.58 18.85
N LYS A 82 -13.37 -19.79 18.31
CA LYS A 82 -13.42 -21.03 19.11
C LYS A 82 -12.04 -21.57 19.44
N SER A 83 -11.13 -21.60 18.46
CA SER A 83 -9.75 -22.06 18.65
C SER A 83 -8.81 -20.93 19.10
N MET A 84 -9.26 -19.68 18.99
CA MET A 84 -8.46 -18.46 19.19
C MET A 84 -7.21 -18.40 18.30
N LEU A 85 -7.24 -19.07 17.15
CA LEU A 85 -6.16 -19.10 16.17
C LEU A 85 -6.55 -18.38 14.88
N THR A 86 -5.55 -17.85 14.20
CA THR A 86 -5.70 -17.30 12.85
C THR A 86 -5.26 -18.35 11.86
N GLU A 87 -6.18 -18.76 10.99
CA GLU A 87 -5.96 -19.78 9.98
C GLU A 87 -6.20 -19.20 8.59
N THR A 88 -5.60 -19.85 7.61
CA THR A 88 -5.59 -19.38 6.23
C THR A 88 -6.46 -20.32 5.40
N TYR A 89 -7.47 -19.78 4.75
CA TYR A 89 -8.47 -20.52 4.00
C TYR A 89 -8.55 -20.04 2.55
N ASN A 90 -8.82 -20.96 1.63
CA ASN A 90 -9.08 -20.60 0.25
C ASN A 90 -10.55 -20.19 0.06
N LYS A 91 -10.87 -19.50 -1.04
CA LYS A 91 -12.24 -19.02 -1.32
C LYS A 91 -13.26 -20.15 -1.33
N ASP A 92 -12.88 -21.30 -1.88
CA ASP A 92 -13.75 -22.47 -2.04
C ASP A 92 -14.06 -23.19 -0.72
N GLU A 93 -13.31 -22.86 0.33
CA GLU A 93 -13.47 -23.43 1.68
C GLU A 93 -14.32 -22.53 2.59
N LEU A 94 -14.70 -21.34 2.12
CA LEU A 94 -15.43 -20.34 2.89
C LEU A 94 -16.83 -20.11 2.31
N ILE A 95 -17.83 -20.27 3.15
CA ILE A 95 -19.22 -19.94 2.85
C ILE A 95 -19.50 -18.55 3.44
N PHE A 96 -19.62 -17.56 2.57
CA PHE A 96 -19.99 -16.19 2.95
C PHE A 96 -21.51 -16.12 3.17
N LYS A 97 -21.94 -15.55 4.31
CA LYS A 97 -23.36 -15.41 4.67
C LYS A 97 -23.82 -13.97 4.53
#